data_AF-A0A4Q3WCV7-F1
#
_entry.id   AF-A0A4Q3WCV7-F1
#
_cell.length_a   1.000
_cell.length_b   1.000
_cell.length_c   1.000
_cell.angle_alpha   90.00
_cell.angle_beta   90.00
_cell.angle_gamma   90.00
#
_symmetry.space_group_name_H-M   'P 1'
#
loop_
_entity.id
_entity.type
_entity.pdbx_description
1 polymer ?
#
loop_
_entity_poly.entity_id
_entity_poly.type
_entity_poly.pdbx_seq_one_letter_code
_entity_poly.pdbx_strand_id
1 'polypeptide(L)'
;EWDIVSHDARKFFNLLLKDSGYALEQVMSPLVVLSSPEHEELKAICANCLNRRFSRHYLGFGENQWHLFQKKTPPRVKPLLYIYRVLLTGIHMMETGRLECNLVKLNEIYRINVVDDLIAMKTATQEQVELPEADLKFYRSEYDRLRGLLIETESRSPLPPEADIKAELNDLLLRLRLGGD
;
A
#
# COMPACT_ATOMS: atom_id res chain seq x y z
N GLU A 1 22.21 -2.00 -11.98
CA GLU A 1 21.63 -0.64 -12.06
C GLU A 1 20.84 -0.41 -10.79
N TRP A 2 20.99 0.75 -10.15
CA TRP A 2 20.20 1.13 -8.98
C TRP A 2 19.15 2.14 -9.43
N ASP A 3 17.88 1.76 -9.38
CA ASP A 3 16.77 2.68 -9.60
C ASP A 3 16.51 3.44 -8.29
N ILE A 4 16.81 4.74 -8.27
CA ILE A 4 16.70 5.60 -7.07
C ILE A 4 15.59 6.61 -7.31
N VAL A 5 14.60 6.60 -6.42
CA VAL A 5 13.55 7.62 -6.36
C VAL A 5 13.75 8.46 -5.12
N SER A 6 13.82 9.78 -5.28
CA SER A 6 13.90 10.73 -4.17
C SER A 6 12.78 11.76 -4.25
N HIS A 7 12.42 12.30 -3.08
CA HIS A 7 11.42 13.35 -2.95
C HIS A 7 11.97 14.47 -2.07
N ASP A 8 11.74 15.72 -2.48
CA ASP A 8 11.85 16.87 -1.58
C ASP A 8 10.88 16.71 -0.41
N ALA A 9 11.29 17.13 0.79
CA ALA A 9 10.50 16.96 2.02
C ALA A 9 9.09 17.56 1.89
N ARG A 10 8.95 18.78 1.35
CA ARG A 10 7.63 19.40 1.17
C ARG A 10 6.77 18.61 0.19
N LYS A 11 7.35 18.16 -0.92
CA LYS A 11 6.64 17.33 -1.90
C LYS A 11 6.15 16.04 -1.26
N PHE A 12 6.98 15.39 -0.46
CA PHE A 12 6.66 14.14 0.21
C PHE A 12 5.58 14.32 1.29
N PHE A 13 5.68 15.36 2.12
CA PHE A 13 4.67 15.69 3.12
C PHE A 13 3.31 16.00 2.50
N ASN A 14 3.29 16.67 1.34
CA ASN A 14 2.06 16.87 0.58
C ASN A 14 1.44 15.57 0.04
N LEU A 15 2.22 14.50 -0.14
CA LEU A 15 1.65 13.18 -0.47
C LEU A 15 0.98 12.56 0.76
N LEU A 16 1.61 12.66 1.94
CA LEU A 16 1.03 12.19 3.20
C LEU A 16 -0.30 12.90 3.50
N LEU A 17 -0.34 14.23 3.34
CA LEU A 17 -1.56 15.05 3.51
C LEU A 17 -2.68 14.74 2.49
N LYS A 18 -2.40 13.94 1.46
CA LYS A 18 -3.37 13.48 0.47
C LYS A 18 -3.74 12.00 0.65
N ASP A 19 -3.50 11.45 1.85
CA ASP A 19 -3.77 10.05 2.18
C ASP A 19 -3.09 9.08 1.20
N SER A 20 -1.87 9.42 0.77
CA SER A 20 -1.11 8.58 -0.16
C SER A 20 -0.57 7.35 0.56
N GLY A 21 -1.20 6.20 0.35
CA GLY A 21 -0.69 4.90 0.81
C GLY A 21 0.75 4.66 0.35
N TYR A 22 1.11 5.05 -0.88
CA TYR A 22 2.50 5.01 -1.36
C TYR A 22 3.49 5.73 -0.43
N ALA A 23 3.18 6.96 0.02
CA ALA A 23 4.07 7.72 0.88
C ALA A 23 4.09 7.14 2.30
N LEU A 24 2.91 6.77 2.82
CA LEU A 24 2.78 6.17 4.15
C LEU A 24 3.55 4.84 4.25
N GLU A 25 3.39 3.95 3.27
CA GLU A 25 4.07 2.65 3.21
C GLU A 25 5.60 2.80 3.17
N GLN A 26 6.12 3.84 2.53
CA GLN A 26 7.55 4.13 2.51
C GLN A 26 8.08 4.58 3.87
N VAL A 27 7.38 5.52 4.53
CA VAL A 27 7.76 5.99 5.87
C VAL A 27 7.69 4.86 6.90
N MET A 28 6.64 4.06 6.83
CA MET A 28 6.36 3.02 7.81
C MET A 28 7.03 1.68 7.46
N SER A 29 7.83 1.64 6.39
CA SER A 29 8.50 0.42 5.94
C SER A 29 9.46 -0.11 7.02
N PRO A 30 9.43 -1.41 7.33
CA PRO A 30 10.45 -2.04 8.18
C PRO A 30 11.79 -2.20 7.45
N LEU A 31 11.82 -2.03 6.12
CA LEU A 31 13.00 -2.17 5.28
C LEU A 31 13.72 -0.82 5.17
N VAL A 32 14.58 -0.52 6.14
CA VAL A 32 15.33 0.74 6.22
C VAL A 32 16.82 0.46 6.10
N VAL A 33 17.47 1.05 5.10
CA VAL A 33 18.94 0.96 4.92
C VAL A 33 19.66 1.98 5.80
N LEU A 34 19.13 3.21 5.86
CA LEU A 34 19.64 4.31 6.66
C LEU A 34 18.44 5.12 7.21
N SER A 35 18.53 5.51 8.48
CA SER A 35 17.53 6.36 9.16
C SER A 35 18.20 7.63 9.69
N SER A 36 17.39 8.61 10.09
CA SER A 36 17.81 9.84 10.76
C SER A 36 16.80 10.20 11.87
N PRO A 37 17.15 11.09 12.82
CA PRO A 37 16.20 11.57 13.82
C PRO A 37 14.91 12.13 13.22
N GLU A 38 15.01 12.83 12.09
CA GLU A 38 13.86 13.42 11.38
C GLU A 38 12.99 12.36 10.72
N HIS A 39 13.58 11.24 10.26
CA HIS A 39 12.80 10.10 9.77
C HIS A 39 12.02 9.41 10.90
N GLU A 40 12.63 9.22 12.08
CA GLU A 40 11.92 8.65 13.23
C GLU A 40 10.81 9.58 13.74
N GLU A 41 11.04 10.90 13.72
CA GLU A 41 10.01 11.89 14.00
C GLU A 41 8.87 11.83 12.96
N LEU A 42 9.19 11.74 11.67
CA LEU A 42 8.18 11.59 10.62
C LEU A 42 7.35 10.32 10.81
N LYS A 43 7.96 9.21 11.23
CA LYS A 43 7.23 7.97 11.57
C LYS A 43 6.29 8.18 12.75
N ALA A 44 6.72 8.89 13.79
CA ALA A 44 5.88 9.21 14.94
C ALA A 44 4.67 10.08 14.54
N ILE A 45 4.86 11.07 13.66
CA ILE A 45 3.77 11.86 13.08
C ILE A 45 2.82 10.95 12.28
N CYS A 46 3.36 10.10 11.40
CA CYS A 46 2.57 9.21 10.56
C CYS A 46 1.78 8.15 11.34
N ALA A 47 2.21 7.78 12.56
CA ALA A 47 1.47 6.85 13.41
C ALA A 47 0.05 7.35 13.74
N ASN A 48 -0.17 8.67 13.70
CA ASN A 48 -1.46 9.31 13.97
C ASN A 48 -2.25 9.69 12.69
N CYS A 49 -1.74 9.35 11.50
CA CYS A 49 -2.34 9.81 10.23
C CYS A 49 -3.39 8.86 9.65
N LEU A 50 -3.50 7.63 10.17
CA LEU A 50 -4.41 6.62 9.64
C LEU A 50 -5.86 7.09 9.76
N ASN A 51 -6.56 7.03 8.64
CA ASN A 51 -7.96 7.46 8.53
C ASN A 51 -8.68 6.69 7.42
N ARG A 52 -10.00 6.81 7.35
CA ARG A 52 -10.84 6.06 6.40
C ARG A 52 -10.54 6.37 4.93
N ARG A 53 -10.03 7.55 4.59
CA ARG A 53 -9.79 7.96 3.19
C ARG A 53 -8.71 7.14 2.50
N PHE A 54 -7.83 6.47 3.25
CA PHE A 54 -6.85 5.54 2.69
C PHE A 54 -7.52 4.39 1.91
N SER A 55 -8.77 4.03 2.20
CA SER A 55 -9.53 3.05 1.40
C SER A 55 -9.53 3.43 -0.09
N ARG A 56 -9.69 4.72 -0.41
CA ARG A 56 -9.74 5.26 -1.78
C ARG A 56 -8.41 5.06 -2.50
N HIS A 57 -7.30 5.26 -1.79
CA HIS A 57 -5.96 5.00 -2.32
C HIS A 57 -5.83 3.53 -2.73
N TYR A 58 -6.17 2.60 -1.82
CA TYR A 58 -6.03 1.17 -2.06
C TYR A 58 -6.98 0.65 -3.14
N LEU A 59 -8.23 1.14 -3.19
CA LEU A 59 -9.18 0.85 -4.26
C LEU A 59 -8.65 1.32 -5.62
N GLY A 60 -8.19 2.57 -5.71
CA GLY A 60 -7.66 3.15 -6.94
C GLY A 60 -6.37 2.45 -7.41
N PHE A 61 -5.48 2.09 -6.48
CA PHE A 61 -4.30 1.31 -6.83
C PHE A 61 -4.69 -0.08 -7.36
N GLY A 62 -5.60 -0.78 -6.67
CA GLY A 62 -6.09 -2.09 -7.09
C GLY A 62 -6.71 -2.04 -8.50
N GLU A 63 -7.49 -1.01 -8.80
CA GLU A 63 -8.03 -0.75 -10.14
C GLU A 63 -6.94 -0.54 -11.20
N ASN A 64 -5.92 0.27 -10.92
CA ASN A 64 -4.82 0.46 -11.86
C ASN A 64 -4.09 -0.87 -12.15
N GLN A 65 -3.88 -1.70 -11.14
CA GLN A 65 -3.25 -3.02 -11.31
C GLN A 65 -4.14 -4.00 -12.05
N TRP A 66 -5.47 -3.95 -11.84
CA TRP A 66 -6.42 -4.74 -12.62
C TRP A 66 -6.36 -4.39 -14.10
N HIS A 67 -6.36 -3.10 -14.44
CA HIS A 67 -6.16 -2.67 -15.83
C HIS A 67 -4.82 -3.13 -16.40
N LEU A 68 -3.73 -3.10 -15.62
CA LEU A 68 -2.42 -3.61 -16.04
C LEU A 68 -2.44 -5.13 -16.27
N PHE A 69 -3.14 -5.89 -15.43
CA PHE A 69 -3.29 -7.33 -15.57
C PHE A 69 -3.95 -7.70 -16.91
N GLN A 70 -4.98 -6.94 -17.31
CA GLN A 70 -5.74 -7.18 -18.55
C GLN A 70 -5.02 -6.73 -19.84
N LYS A 71 -3.96 -5.93 -19.76
CA LYS A 71 -3.27 -5.38 -20.94
C LYS A 71 -2.41 -6.39 -21.71
N LYS A 72 -2.13 -7.57 -21.17
CA LYS A 72 -1.29 -8.60 -21.80
C LYS A 72 -1.99 -9.94 -21.87
N THR A 73 -1.73 -10.66 -22.96
CA THR A 73 -2.20 -12.03 -23.19
C THR A 73 -1.00 -12.88 -23.63
N PRO A 74 -0.53 -13.84 -22.81
CA PRO A 74 -1.04 -14.18 -21.47
C PRO A 74 -0.77 -13.08 -20.42
N PRO A 75 -1.59 -12.97 -19.38
CA PRO A 75 -1.39 -11.99 -18.34
C PRO A 75 -0.20 -12.36 -17.44
N ARG A 76 0.25 -11.41 -16.61
CA ARG A 76 1.39 -11.61 -15.72
C ARG A 76 0.98 -11.78 -14.27
N VAL A 77 1.77 -12.53 -13.51
CA VAL A 77 1.56 -12.77 -12.07
C VAL A 77 1.73 -11.49 -11.24
N LYS A 78 2.70 -10.63 -11.59
CA LYS A 78 3.06 -9.45 -10.78
C LYS A 78 1.88 -8.47 -10.52
N PRO A 79 1.08 -8.08 -11.53
CA PRO A 79 -0.14 -7.30 -11.29
C PRO A 79 -1.13 -7.95 -10.31
N LEU A 80 -1.36 -9.28 -10.38
CA LEU A 80 -2.22 -9.99 -9.42
C LEU A 80 -1.69 -9.90 -7.99
N LEU A 81 -0.40 -10.14 -7.78
CA LEU A 81 0.22 -10.01 -6.46
C LEU A 81 0.04 -8.60 -5.90
N TYR A 82 0.16 -7.55 -6.72
CA TYR A 82 -0.10 -6.20 -6.26
C TYR A 82 -1.56 -5.95 -5.93
N ILE A 83 -2.51 -6.47 -6.72
CA ILE A 83 -3.95 -6.37 -6.43
C ILE A 83 -4.25 -6.94 -5.04
N TYR A 84 -3.81 -8.17 -4.78
CA TYR A 84 -4.03 -8.80 -3.47
C TYR A 84 -3.36 -8.02 -2.35
N ARG A 85 -2.09 -7.63 -2.53
CA ARG A 85 -1.35 -6.85 -1.53
C ARG A 85 -2.11 -5.57 -1.15
N VAL A 86 -2.49 -4.74 -2.13
CA VAL A 86 -3.09 -3.43 -1.82
C VAL A 86 -4.51 -3.54 -1.28
N LEU A 87 -5.31 -4.47 -1.80
CA LEU A 87 -6.67 -4.64 -1.30
C LEU A 87 -6.67 -5.23 0.12
N LEU A 88 -5.83 -6.23 0.39
CA LEU A 88 -5.71 -6.79 1.74
C LEU A 88 -5.08 -5.80 2.72
N THR A 89 -4.10 -5.00 2.31
CA THR A 89 -3.56 -3.89 3.14
C THR A 89 -4.67 -2.91 3.50
N GLY A 90 -5.48 -2.49 2.51
CA GLY A 90 -6.60 -1.59 2.75
C GLY A 90 -7.63 -2.19 3.71
N ILE A 91 -8.03 -3.46 3.49
CA ILE A 91 -8.98 -4.17 4.34
C ILE A 91 -8.46 -4.24 5.77
N HIS A 92 -7.21 -4.67 5.95
CA HIS A 92 -6.56 -4.77 7.26
C HIS A 92 -6.51 -3.44 7.99
N MET A 93 -6.16 -2.37 7.27
CA MET A 93 -6.14 -1.02 7.83
C MET A 93 -7.53 -0.60 8.28
N MET A 94 -8.56 -0.80 7.45
CA MET A 94 -9.94 -0.44 7.80
C MET A 94 -10.49 -1.27 8.96
N GLU A 95 -10.10 -2.54 9.09
CA GLU A 95 -10.57 -3.41 10.18
C GLU A 95 -9.87 -3.17 11.52
N THR A 96 -8.56 -2.89 11.48
CA THR A 96 -7.72 -2.92 12.68
C THR A 96 -7.14 -1.57 13.08
N GLY A 97 -7.17 -0.58 12.18
CA GLY A 97 -6.45 0.67 12.34
C GLY A 97 -4.94 0.51 12.33
N ARG A 98 -4.41 -0.56 11.73
CA ARG A 98 -2.96 -0.82 11.62
C ARG A 98 -2.56 -1.02 10.16
N LEU A 99 -1.34 -0.57 9.83
CA LEU A 99 -0.75 -0.80 8.52
C LEU A 99 0.01 -2.12 8.49
N GLU A 100 -0.33 -3.00 7.55
CA GLU A 100 0.48 -4.17 7.19
C GLU A 100 0.55 -4.26 5.65
N CYS A 101 1.76 -4.33 5.12
CA CYS A 101 2.05 -4.26 3.68
C CYS A 101 2.60 -5.56 3.11
N ASN A 102 2.96 -6.50 4.00
CA ASN A 102 3.49 -7.79 3.63
C ASN A 102 2.35 -8.75 3.27
N LEU A 103 2.26 -9.08 1.99
CA LEU A 103 1.22 -9.98 1.47
C LEU A 103 1.25 -11.37 2.13
N VAL A 104 2.41 -11.90 2.52
CA VAL A 104 2.50 -13.21 3.19
C VAL A 104 1.77 -13.15 4.53
N LYS A 105 2.10 -12.16 5.36
CA LYS A 105 1.44 -11.95 6.67
C LYS A 105 -0.05 -11.66 6.53
N LEU A 106 -0.44 -10.86 5.54
CA LEU A 106 -1.85 -10.62 5.25
C LEU A 106 -2.55 -11.92 4.85
N ASN A 107 -1.91 -12.78 4.07
CA ASN A 107 -2.51 -14.03 3.63
C ASN A 107 -2.65 -15.07 4.77
N GLU A 108 -1.81 -15.03 5.79
CA GLU A 108 -1.99 -15.84 7.01
C GLU A 108 -3.34 -15.53 7.71
N ILE A 109 -3.78 -14.26 7.63
CA ILE A 109 -5.04 -13.77 8.20
C ILE A 109 -6.21 -14.03 7.25
N TYR A 110 -6.11 -13.60 6.00
CA TYR A 110 -7.23 -13.57 5.06
C TYR A 110 -7.39 -14.84 4.22
N ARG A 111 -6.36 -15.68 4.14
CA ARG A 111 -6.37 -17.02 3.53
C ARG A 111 -6.95 -17.03 2.11
N ILE A 112 -6.42 -16.19 1.25
CA ILE A 112 -6.75 -16.18 -0.17
C ILE A 112 -6.05 -17.36 -0.84
N ASN A 113 -6.83 -18.36 -1.25
CA ASN A 113 -6.34 -19.67 -1.70
C ASN A 113 -5.22 -19.61 -2.76
N VAL A 114 -5.26 -18.62 -3.66
CA VAL A 114 -4.32 -18.52 -4.79
C VAL A 114 -3.05 -17.73 -4.48
N VAL A 115 -2.98 -17.01 -3.35
CA VAL A 115 -1.88 -16.08 -3.10
C VAL A 115 -0.55 -16.81 -2.91
N ASP A 116 -0.54 -17.92 -2.16
CA ASP A 116 0.69 -18.67 -1.88
C ASP A 116 1.29 -19.26 -3.17
N ASP A 117 0.44 -19.81 -4.04
CA ASP A 117 0.87 -20.33 -5.35
C ASP A 117 1.42 -19.22 -6.25
N LEU A 118 0.77 -18.05 -6.29
CA LEU A 118 1.26 -16.91 -7.07
C LEU A 118 2.60 -16.37 -6.55
N ILE A 119 2.81 -16.38 -5.23
CA ILE A 119 4.09 -16.00 -4.60
C ILE A 119 5.17 -17.03 -4.96
N ALA A 120 4.86 -18.32 -4.87
CA ALA A 120 5.78 -19.40 -5.23
C ALA A 120 6.21 -19.29 -6.70
N MET A 121 5.25 -19.09 -7.62
CA MET A 121 5.54 -18.85 -9.05
C MET A 121 6.48 -17.66 -9.26
N LYS A 122 6.21 -16.52 -8.60
CA LYS A 122 7.03 -15.31 -8.75
C LYS A 122 8.43 -15.44 -8.17
N THR A 123 8.59 -16.26 -7.12
CA THR A 123 9.88 -16.47 -6.43
C THR A 123 10.75 -17.49 -7.15
N ALA A 124 10.13 -18.51 -7.76
CA ALA A 124 10.85 -19.53 -8.54
C ALA A 124 11.54 -18.96 -9.79
N THR A 125 11.10 -17.79 -10.28
CA THR A 125 11.62 -17.17 -11.51
C THR A 125 11.92 -15.68 -11.28
N GLN A 126 13.18 -15.30 -11.48
CA GLN A 126 13.60 -13.88 -11.38
C GLN A 126 13.03 -13.02 -12.51
N GLU A 127 12.44 -13.64 -13.55
CA GLU A 127 11.88 -12.98 -14.73
C GLU A 127 10.37 -12.67 -14.60
N GLN A 128 9.80 -12.14 -15.70
CA GLN A 128 8.40 -11.78 -15.79
C GLN A 128 7.55 -13.03 -16.04
N VAL A 129 6.91 -13.53 -14.99
CA VAL A 129 6.11 -14.76 -15.03
C VAL A 129 4.75 -14.50 -15.69
N GLU A 130 4.51 -15.20 -16.78
CA GLU A 130 3.23 -15.25 -17.47
C GLU A 130 2.33 -16.34 -16.85
N LEU A 131 1.02 -16.16 -16.99
CA LEU A 131 0.00 -17.07 -16.48
C LEU A 131 -0.87 -17.55 -17.66
N PRO A 132 -0.42 -18.54 -18.45
CA PRO A 132 -1.04 -18.92 -19.72
C PRO A 132 -2.48 -19.43 -19.58
N GLU A 133 -2.76 -20.11 -18.47
CA GLU A 133 -4.07 -20.70 -18.15
C GLU A 133 -4.78 -19.93 -17.03
N ALA A 134 -4.57 -18.61 -16.97
CA ALA A 134 -5.24 -17.78 -15.98
C ALA A 134 -6.76 -17.90 -16.10
N ASP A 135 -7.44 -18.39 -15.06
CA ASP A 135 -8.88 -18.28 -14.95
C ASP A 135 -9.27 -16.82 -14.67
N LEU A 136 -9.41 -16.04 -15.74
CA LEU A 136 -9.76 -14.62 -15.68
C LEU A 136 -11.10 -14.39 -14.98
N LYS A 137 -12.05 -15.34 -15.08
CA LYS A 137 -13.35 -15.22 -14.40
C LYS A 137 -13.17 -15.38 -12.89
N PHE A 138 -12.38 -16.37 -12.48
CA PHE A 138 -12.02 -16.55 -11.08
C PHE A 138 -11.32 -15.30 -10.52
N TYR A 139 -10.25 -14.82 -11.16
CA TYR A 139 -9.52 -13.63 -10.67
C TYR A 139 -10.38 -12.37 -10.66
N ARG A 140 -11.30 -12.24 -11.61
CA ARG A 140 -12.26 -11.13 -11.62
C ARG A 140 -13.21 -11.21 -10.42
N SER A 141 -13.74 -12.40 -10.14
CA SER A 141 -14.63 -12.59 -8.99
C SER A 141 -13.92 -12.30 -7.66
N GLU A 142 -12.67 -12.73 -7.49
CA GLU A 142 -11.87 -12.43 -6.29
C GLU A 142 -11.57 -10.94 -6.16
N TYR A 143 -11.20 -10.28 -7.27
CA TYR A 143 -10.98 -8.84 -7.30
C TYR A 143 -12.25 -8.06 -6.89
N ASP A 144 -13.40 -8.37 -7.50
CA ASP A 144 -14.66 -7.70 -7.18
C ASP A 144 -15.10 -7.96 -5.73
N ARG A 145 -14.91 -9.20 -5.22
CA ARG A 145 -15.18 -9.57 -3.83
C ARG A 145 -14.34 -8.76 -2.85
N LEU A 146 -13.02 -8.67 -3.06
CA LEU A 146 -12.12 -7.94 -2.17
C LEU A 146 -12.36 -6.42 -2.22
N ARG A 147 -12.72 -5.88 -3.38
CA ARG A 147 -13.14 -4.47 -3.48
C ARG A 147 -14.42 -4.19 -2.71
N GLY A 148 -15.43 -5.05 -2.85
CA GLY A 148 -16.66 -4.96 -2.07
C GLY A 148 -16.37 -5.00 -0.57
N LEU A 149 -15.52 -5.92 -0.14
CA LEU A 149 -15.10 -6.03 1.26
C LEU A 149 -14.38 -4.79 1.78
N LEU A 150 -13.47 -4.19 1.00
CA LEU A 150 -12.79 -2.94 1.39
C LEU A 150 -13.78 -1.77 1.55
N ILE A 151 -14.78 -1.67 0.66
CA ILE A 151 -15.83 -0.64 0.77
C ILE A 151 -16.69 -0.89 2.01
N GLU A 152 -17.06 -2.14 2.28
CA GLU A 152 -17.80 -2.51 3.48
C GLU A 152 -17.02 -2.17 4.76
N THR A 153 -15.73 -2.53 4.83
CA THR A 153 -14.90 -2.30 6.02
C THR A 153 -14.65 -0.83 6.28
N GLU A 154 -14.50 0.01 5.24
CA GLU A 154 -14.44 1.47 5.39
C GLU A 154 -15.66 2.00 6.15
N SER A 155 -16.87 1.55 5.79
CA SER A 155 -18.13 2.05 6.37
C SER A 155 -18.26 1.77 7.88
N ARG A 156 -17.65 0.69 8.35
CA ARG A 156 -17.67 0.24 9.75
C ARG A 156 -16.34 0.43 10.49
N SER A 157 -15.36 1.09 9.85
CA SER A 157 -14.00 1.21 10.37
C SER A 157 -13.93 1.99 11.69
N PRO A 158 -13.09 1.59 12.66
CA PRO A 158 -12.85 2.37 13.87
C PRO A 158 -11.98 3.62 13.60
N LEU A 159 -11.33 3.71 12.43
CA LEU A 159 -10.52 4.86 12.06
C LEU A 159 -11.38 6.13 11.93
N PRO A 160 -10.81 7.31 12.20
CA PRO A 160 -11.52 8.57 12.00
C PRO A 160 -11.77 8.81 10.50
N PRO A 161 -12.77 9.63 10.13
CA PRO A 161 -13.03 9.99 8.72
C PRO A 161 -11.87 10.75 8.04
N GLU A 162 -11.04 11.43 8.81
CA GLU A 162 -9.85 12.17 8.38
C GLU A 162 -8.90 12.29 9.58
N ALA A 163 -7.60 12.45 9.30
CA ALA A 163 -6.59 12.79 10.32
C ALA A 163 -5.92 14.11 9.91
N ASP A 164 -5.64 14.97 10.89
CA ASP A 164 -4.88 16.20 10.67
C ASP A 164 -3.50 16.06 11.31
N ILE A 165 -2.47 16.02 10.47
CA ILE A 165 -1.05 16.01 10.84
C ILE A 165 -0.31 17.22 10.24
N LYS A 166 -1.05 18.22 9.76
CA LYS A 166 -0.50 19.30 8.94
C LYS A 166 0.41 20.21 9.74
N ALA A 167 0.06 20.51 10.99
CA ALA A 167 0.86 21.36 11.85
C ALA A 167 2.22 20.71 12.14
N GLU A 168 2.21 19.44 12.53
CA GLU A 168 3.40 18.66 12.86
C GLU A 168 4.33 18.50 11.64
N LEU A 169 3.77 18.18 10.47
CA LEU A 169 4.54 18.13 9.23
C LEU A 169 5.13 19.50 8.84
N ASN A 170 4.39 20.58 9.08
CA ASN A 170 4.89 21.92 8.82
C ASN A 170 6.05 22.28 9.75
N ASP A 171 5.94 21.97 11.04
CA ASP A 171 6.99 22.26 12.03
C ASP A 171 8.27 21.46 11.75
N LEU A 172 8.14 20.18 11.38
CA LEU A 172 9.25 19.36 10.91
C LEU A 172 9.89 19.96 9.64
N LEU A 173 9.07 20.40 8.67
CA LEU A 173 9.57 21.00 7.43
C LEU A 173 10.33 22.30 7.68
N LEU A 174 9.89 23.14 8.61
CA LEU A 174 10.56 24.38 8.98
C LEU A 174 11.95 24.08 9.57
N ARG A 175 12.05 23.14 10.53
CA ARG A 175 13.34 22.74 11.10
C ARG A 175 14.29 22.16 10.05
N LEU A 176 13.80 21.28 9.17
CA LEU A 176 14.58 20.73 8.06
C LEU A 176 15.17 21.82 7.14
N ARG A 177 14.46 22.93 6.95
CA ARG A 177 14.87 24.01 6.03
C ARG A 177 15.76 25.06 6.67
N LEU A 178 15.54 25.33 7.95
CA LEU A 178 16.34 26.30 8.70
C LEU A 178 17.65 25.69 9.22
N GLY A 179 17.86 24.40 9.00
CA GLY A 179 19.10 23.69 9.34
C GLY A 179 19.17 23.28 10.80
N GLY A 180 18.00 22.95 11.40
CA GLY A 180 17.77 22.40 12.76
C GLY A 180 18.82 22.70 13.82
N ASP A 181 18.46 23.52 14.83
CA ASP A 181 19.23 23.91 16.04
C ASP A 181 20.68 23.38 16.18
#